data_AF-A0A4Z0E9K3-F1
#
_entry.id   AF-A0A4Z0E9K3-F1
#
_cell.length_a   1.000
_cell.length_b   1.000
_cell.length_c   1.000
_cell.angle_alpha   90.00
_cell.angle_beta   90.00
_cell.angle_gamma   90.00
#
_symmetry.space_group_name_H-M   'P 1'
#
loop_
_entity.id
_entity.type
_entity.pdbx_description
1 polymer ?
#
loop_
_entity_poly.entity_id
_entity_poly.type
_entity_poly.pdbx_seq_one_letter_code
_entity_poly.pdbx_strand_id
1 'polypeptide(L)'
;MQPVPRGRPRPLVGATALMLALTLSSTAVLAYADLLPQHLDLGFDLDLGLFEDTAPAGLPHVAQKIALGGPLSIVAFGSSSTEGVGASTPAAAYPARLEAGLRRALPHLGSKITVANRGIGGEAVDEMLARLDQDVIAPRPDLVIWQTGSNDALRGVSLDHFREATEAALERLRAAGIDVVLMEPQWCPTLDATPGADRFRDAVRALGADLGVPVIRRSDLMRDWIGQGRLTRTELFASDGLHMADGGYALLAEAAQDAVLDGAEAAPVALAEAGTD
;
A
#
# COMPACT_ATOMS: atom_id res chain seq x y z
N MET A 1 68.24 30.27 22.49
CA MET A 1 67.62 28.98 22.89
C MET A 1 66.81 28.48 21.70
N GLN A 2 66.93 27.19 21.37
CA GLN A 2 66.81 26.61 20.01
C GLN A 2 65.47 26.81 19.24
N PRO A 3 65.49 26.72 17.89
CA PRO A 3 64.38 27.11 17.02
C PRO A 3 63.37 25.99 16.71
N VAL A 4 62.13 26.41 16.48
CA VAL A 4 60.97 25.60 16.01
C VAL A 4 61.15 25.24 14.52
N PRO A 5 60.92 23.97 14.10
CA PRO A 5 61.06 23.60 12.70
C PRO A 5 59.83 24.05 11.88
N ARG A 6 60.09 24.87 10.86
CA ARG A 6 59.16 25.20 9.78
C ARG A 6 59.11 24.03 8.78
N GLY A 7 57.92 23.49 8.56
CA GLY A 7 57.67 22.49 7.51
C GLY A 7 57.94 23.04 6.11
N ARG A 8 58.56 22.23 5.26
CA ARG A 8 58.83 22.53 3.85
C ARG A 8 57.54 22.57 3.02
N PRO A 9 57.42 23.49 2.04
CA PRO A 9 56.36 23.42 1.05
C PRO A 9 56.66 22.30 0.04
N ARG A 10 55.63 21.53 -0.32
CA ARG A 10 55.66 20.63 -1.48
C ARG A 10 54.80 21.21 -2.60
N PRO A 11 55.19 21.02 -3.87
CA PRO A 11 54.82 21.91 -4.96
C PRO A 11 53.41 21.65 -5.49
N LEU A 12 52.79 22.75 -5.93
CA LEU A 12 51.60 22.80 -6.77
C LEU A 12 51.99 22.33 -8.18
N VAL A 13 51.67 21.08 -8.55
CA VAL A 13 51.75 20.62 -9.95
C VAL A 13 50.61 19.63 -10.19
N GLY A 14 49.71 19.95 -11.13
CA GLY A 14 48.86 18.93 -11.76
C GLY A 14 47.35 19.15 -11.78
N ALA A 15 46.84 20.40 -11.77
CA ALA A 15 45.49 20.66 -12.26
C ALA A 15 45.49 20.68 -13.79
N THR A 16 45.51 19.51 -14.45
CA THR A 16 45.10 19.31 -15.86
C THR A 16 45.35 17.85 -16.27
N ALA A 17 44.33 17.01 -16.18
CA ALA A 17 44.08 15.84 -17.06
C ALA A 17 43.08 14.88 -16.41
N LEU A 18 41.79 15.24 -16.37
CA LEU A 18 40.73 14.23 -16.40
C LEU A 18 39.42 14.81 -16.99
N MET A 19 39.56 15.48 -18.13
CA MET A 19 38.47 15.64 -19.09
C MET A 19 38.96 15.07 -20.41
N LEU A 20 38.87 13.74 -20.55
CA LEU A 20 38.71 12.99 -21.79
C LEU A 20 38.98 11.51 -21.48
N ALA A 21 37.92 10.72 -21.36
CA ALA A 21 37.84 9.30 -21.81
C ALA A 21 36.61 8.61 -21.18
N LEU A 22 35.40 9.12 -21.47
CA LEU A 22 34.18 8.33 -21.35
C LEU A 22 33.53 8.23 -22.74
N THR A 23 34.30 7.70 -23.67
CA THR A 23 33.79 7.03 -24.86
C THR A 23 34.38 5.63 -24.84
N LEU A 24 33.85 4.76 -23.99
CA LEU A 24 34.16 3.34 -23.97
C LEU A 24 32.87 2.57 -24.21
N SER A 25 32.90 1.77 -25.27
CA SER A 25 31.89 0.80 -25.65
C SER A 25 31.41 -0.02 -24.45
N SER A 26 30.12 -0.37 -24.44
CA SER A 26 29.36 -1.03 -23.38
C SER A 26 29.89 -2.38 -22.87
N THR A 27 31.06 -2.83 -23.34
CA THR A 27 31.72 -4.08 -22.97
C THR A 27 32.93 -3.90 -22.05
N ALA A 28 33.39 -2.68 -21.77
CA ALA A 28 34.57 -2.45 -20.91
C ALA A 28 34.26 -2.23 -19.41
N VAL A 29 32.99 -1.97 -19.05
CA VAL A 29 32.59 -1.65 -17.66
C VAL A 29 32.68 -2.88 -16.72
N LEU A 30 32.59 -4.10 -17.25
CA LEU A 30 32.58 -5.33 -16.44
C LEU A 30 33.97 -5.86 -16.05
N ALA A 31 35.07 -5.34 -16.60
CA ALA A 31 36.42 -5.88 -16.34
C ALA A 31 37.22 -5.14 -15.27
N TYR A 32 36.70 -4.03 -14.72
CA TYR A 32 37.39 -3.22 -13.71
C TYR A 32 36.61 -3.05 -12.39
N ALA A 33 35.40 -3.62 -12.29
CA ALA A 33 34.59 -3.52 -11.07
C ALA A 33 35.29 -4.12 -9.84
N ASP A 34 36.07 -5.19 -10.01
CA ASP A 34 36.77 -5.88 -8.92
C ASP A 34 38.11 -5.23 -8.52
N LEU A 35 38.56 -4.18 -9.23
CA LEU A 35 39.83 -3.49 -8.96
C LEU A 35 39.66 -2.13 -8.29
N LEU A 36 38.43 -1.74 -7.97
CA LEU A 36 38.15 -0.52 -7.22
C LEU A 36 38.28 -0.78 -5.71
N PRO A 37 39.00 0.06 -4.95
CA PRO A 37 38.98 0.02 -3.50
C PRO A 37 37.54 0.13 -2.99
N GLN A 38 37.14 -0.71 -2.03
CA GLN A 38 35.78 -0.69 -1.47
C GLN A 38 35.41 0.66 -0.84
N HIS A 39 36.42 1.50 -0.55
CA HIS A 39 36.24 2.85 -0.04
C HIS A 39 37.32 3.75 -0.63
N LEU A 40 36.90 4.75 -1.43
CA LEU A 40 37.74 5.87 -1.82
C LEU A 40 37.18 7.09 -1.08
N ASP A 41 37.74 7.42 0.08
CA ASP A 41 37.34 8.62 0.82
C ASP A 41 38.00 9.84 0.18
N LEU A 42 37.26 10.51 -0.71
CA LEU A 42 37.70 11.71 -1.41
C LEU A 42 37.21 13.00 -0.75
N GLY A 43 36.65 12.97 0.46
CA GLY A 43 36.36 14.19 1.23
C GLY A 43 35.41 15.20 0.56
N PHE A 44 34.56 14.72 -0.35
CA PHE A 44 33.48 15.50 -0.95
C PHE A 44 32.18 14.70 -0.79
N ASP A 45 31.26 15.22 0.04
CA ASP A 45 29.88 14.75 0.13
C ASP A 45 29.18 15.04 -1.21
N LEU A 46 29.12 14.03 -2.07
CA LEU A 46 28.30 14.01 -3.27
C LEU A 46 27.21 12.97 -3.02
N ASP A 47 26.11 13.44 -2.46
CA ASP A 47 24.87 12.69 -2.30
C ASP A 47 24.28 12.42 -3.69
N LEU A 48 24.75 11.35 -4.32
CA LEU A 48 24.10 10.75 -5.48
C LEU A 48 23.08 9.78 -4.92
N GLY A 49 21.82 10.21 -4.78
CA GLY A 49 20.66 9.47 -4.25
C GLY A 49 20.29 8.20 -5.05
N LEU A 50 21.28 7.34 -5.27
CA LEU A 50 21.16 6.01 -5.80
C LEU A 50 20.80 5.12 -4.60
N PHE A 51 19.50 4.83 -4.49
CA PHE A 51 18.89 3.88 -3.56
C PHE A 51 18.65 4.39 -2.11
N GLU A 52 17.79 5.40 -1.96
CA GLU A 52 16.90 5.39 -0.79
C GLU A 52 15.81 4.34 -1.05
N ASP A 53 15.93 3.17 -0.41
CA ASP A 53 14.94 2.10 -0.39
C ASP A 53 13.79 2.44 0.57
N THR A 54 13.22 3.64 0.43
CA THR A 54 11.97 3.98 1.10
C THR A 54 10.84 3.47 0.21
N ALA A 55 9.99 2.59 0.77
CA ALA A 55 8.78 2.15 0.08
C ALA A 55 8.04 3.41 -0.41
N PRO A 56 7.69 3.51 -1.71
CA PRO A 56 7.04 4.70 -2.21
C PRO A 56 5.73 4.90 -1.46
N ALA A 57 5.58 6.06 -0.83
CA ALA A 57 4.32 6.45 -0.24
C ALA A 57 3.26 6.55 -1.37
N GLY A 58 2.06 6.00 -1.13
CA GLY A 58 0.93 6.09 -2.05
C GLY A 58 0.68 4.82 -2.87
N LEU A 59 0.02 5.00 -4.04
CA LEU A 59 -0.43 3.94 -4.94
C LEU A 59 0.12 4.19 -6.36
N PRO A 60 1.40 3.92 -6.63
CA PRO A 60 2.06 4.29 -7.88
C PRO A 60 1.50 3.59 -9.11
N HIS A 61 1.06 2.33 -9.03
CA HIS A 61 0.47 1.63 -10.16
C HIS A 61 -0.91 2.20 -10.47
N VAL A 62 -1.72 2.46 -9.45
CA VAL A 62 -3.02 3.14 -9.60
C VAL A 62 -2.84 4.52 -10.23
N ALA A 63 -1.90 5.32 -9.70
CA ALA A 63 -1.59 6.65 -10.23
C ALA A 63 -1.21 6.61 -11.71
N GLN A 64 -0.34 5.66 -12.09
CA GLN A 64 0.05 5.45 -13.48
C GLN A 64 -1.16 5.08 -14.36
N LYS A 65 -2.05 4.18 -13.93
CA LYS A 65 -3.24 3.81 -14.70
C LYS A 65 -4.18 5.00 -14.92
N ILE A 66 -4.38 5.81 -13.89
CA ILE A 66 -5.21 7.01 -13.97
C ILE A 66 -4.58 8.01 -14.95
N ALA A 67 -3.29 8.32 -14.81
CA ALA A 67 -2.57 9.27 -15.66
C ALA A 67 -2.57 8.85 -17.15
N LEU A 68 -2.42 7.55 -17.43
CA LEU A 68 -2.43 7.01 -18.79
C LEU A 68 -3.85 6.77 -19.35
N GLY A 69 -4.91 6.96 -18.55
CA GLY A 69 -6.28 6.61 -18.94
C GLY A 69 -6.46 5.11 -19.26
N GLY A 70 -5.63 4.26 -18.65
CA GLY A 70 -5.64 2.81 -18.83
C GLY A 70 -6.76 2.11 -18.06
N PRO A 71 -6.98 0.80 -18.29
CA PRO A 71 -7.81 -0.01 -17.41
C PRO A 71 -7.26 -0.02 -15.98
N LEU A 72 -8.16 0.14 -15.01
CA LEU A 72 -7.86 0.06 -13.58
C LEU A 72 -8.62 -1.13 -13.00
N SER A 73 -7.90 -2.15 -12.58
CA SER A 73 -8.45 -3.35 -11.95
C SER A 73 -8.14 -3.38 -10.47
N ILE A 74 -9.18 -3.50 -9.65
CA ILE A 74 -9.08 -3.53 -8.19
C ILE A 74 -9.67 -4.86 -7.71
N VAL A 75 -9.01 -5.49 -6.74
CA VAL A 75 -9.57 -6.61 -5.99
C VAL A 75 -9.92 -6.15 -4.58
N ALA A 76 -11.18 -6.31 -4.18
CA ALA A 76 -11.59 -6.21 -2.79
C ALA A 76 -11.45 -7.59 -2.14
N PHE A 77 -10.50 -7.74 -1.23
CA PHE A 77 -10.12 -9.02 -0.62
C PHE A 77 -10.45 -8.99 0.88
N GLY A 78 -11.18 -9.99 1.38
CA GLY A 78 -11.69 -9.94 2.74
C GLY A 78 -12.51 -11.14 3.14
N SER A 79 -13.19 -11.00 4.27
CA SER A 79 -14.18 -11.97 4.71
C SER A 79 -15.61 -11.48 4.44
N SER A 80 -16.56 -11.75 5.35
CA SER A 80 -18.00 -11.52 5.17
C SER A 80 -18.38 -10.06 4.91
N SER A 81 -17.67 -9.09 5.49
CA SER A 81 -17.90 -7.67 5.21
C SER A 81 -17.47 -7.27 3.80
N THR A 82 -16.47 -7.95 3.24
CA THR A 82 -16.09 -7.75 1.83
C THR A 82 -17.03 -8.51 0.91
N GLU A 83 -17.43 -9.73 1.29
CA GLU A 83 -18.46 -10.49 0.57
C GLU A 83 -19.75 -9.67 0.44
N GLY A 84 -20.10 -8.89 1.47
CA GLY A 84 -21.23 -7.98 1.48
C GLY A 84 -22.37 -8.43 2.40
N VAL A 85 -22.10 -9.32 3.38
CA VAL A 85 -23.10 -9.75 4.37
C VAL A 85 -23.71 -8.53 5.05
N GLY A 86 -25.03 -8.49 5.18
CA GLY A 86 -25.77 -7.34 5.72
C GLY A 86 -26.23 -6.32 4.67
N ALA A 87 -25.66 -6.33 3.46
CA ALA A 87 -26.16 -5.54 2.35
C ALA A 87 -27.49 -6.12 1.84
N SER A 88 -28.42 -5.25 1.44
CA SER A 88 -29.72 -5.67 0.89
C SER A 88 -29.60 -6.38 -0.46
N THR A 89 -28.54 -6.06 -1.21
CA THR A 89 -28.21 -6.65 -2.52
C THR A 89 -26.70 -6.67 -2.71
N PRO A 90 -26.17 -7.49 -3.64
CA PRO A 90 -24.74 -7.43 -4.00
C PRO A 90 -24.28 -6.04 -4.46
N ALA A 91 -25.15 -5.28 -5.13
CA ALA A 91 -24.87 -3.91 -5.57
C ALA A 91 -24.80 -2.91 -4.40
N ALA A 92 -25.38 -3.24 -3.25
CA ALA A 92 -25.34 -2.42 -2.06
C ALA A 92 -24.10 -2.66 -1.19
N ALA A 93 -23.30 -3.71 -1.46
CA ALA A 93 -22.02 -3.93 -0.80
C ALA A 93 -20.95 -2.91 -1.24
N TYR A 94 -19.94 -2.66 -0.40
CA TYR A 94 -18.96 -1.62 -0.69
C TYR A 94 -18.15 -1.83 -1.98
N PRO A 95 -17.78 -3.05 -2.43
CA PRO A 95 -16.97 -3.19 -3.65
C PRO A 95 -17.71 -2.72 -4.90
N ALA A 96 -19.00 -3.04 -5.02
CA ALA A 96 -19.83 -2.59 -6.14
C ALA A 96 -20.07 -1.07 -6.09
N ARG A 97 -20.29 -0.52 -4.89
CA ARG A 97 -20.44 0.92 -4.69
C ARG A 97 -19.15 1.69 -4.96
N LEU A 98 -17.99 1.13 -4.60
CA LEU A 98 -16.66 1.66 -4.87
C LEU A 98 -16.44 1.74 -6.38
N GLU A 99 -16.73 0.67 -7.12
CA GLU A 99 -16.64 0.69 -8.59
C GLU A 99 -17.48 1.83 -9.17
N ALA A 100 -18.75 1.92 -8.78
CA ALA A 100 -19.63 2.98 -9.25
C ALA A 100 -19.16 4.38 -8.84
N GLY A 101 -18.57 4.53 -7.64
CA GLY A 101 -17.99 5.77 -7.13
C GLY A 101 -16.79 6.22 -7.97
N LEU A 102 -15.79 5.35 -8.12
CA LEU A 102 -14.61 5.62 -8.93
C LEU A 102 -14.95 5.96 -10.38
N ARG A 103 -15.93 5.27 -10.98
CA ARG A 103 -16.41 5.60 -12.34
C ARG A 103 -17.00 7.00 -12.46
N ARG A 104 -17.66 7.50 -11.39
CA ARG A 104 -18.16 8.88 -11.35
C ARG A 104 -17.04 9.89 -11.11
N ALA A 105 -16.10 9.57 -10.23
CA ALA A 105 -14.98 10.45 -9.88
C ALA A 105 -13.97 10.57 -11.05
N LEU A 106 -13.79 9.50 -11.82
CA LEU A 106 -12.85 9.40 -12.93
C LEU A 106 -13.58 9.09 -14.25
N PRO A 107 -14.41 10.02 -14.76
CA PRO A 107 -15.26 9.77 -15.91
C PRO A 107 -14.46 9.45 -17.20
N HIS A 108 -13.20 9.87 -17.27
CA HIS A 108 -12.30 9.57 -18.39
C HIS A 108 -11.82 8.11 -18.44
N LEU A 109 -11.80 7.39 -17.30
CA LEU A 109 -11.62 5.94 -17.27
C LEU A 109 -12.96 5.23 -17.47
N GLY A 110 -14.05 5.74 -16.87
CA GLY A 110 -15.40 5.23 -17.06
C GLY A 110 -15.49 3.71 -16.86
N SER A 111 -16.04 2.99 -17.84
CA SER A 111 -16.23 1.53 -17.77
C SER A 111 -14.94 0.70 -17.68
N LYS A 112 -13.76 1.31 -17.84
CA LYS A 112 -12.46 0.64 -17.72
C LYS A 112 -12.06 0.35 -16.26
N ILE A 113 -12.77 0.94 -15.29
CA ILE A 113 -12.58 0.64 -13.86
C ILE A 113 -13.39 -0.59 -13.52
N THR A 114 -12.74 -1.58 -12.91
CA THR A 114 -13.38 -2.82 -12.44
C THR A 114 -12.99 -3.12 -11.00
N VAL A 115 -13.95 -3.55 -10.18
CA VAL A 115 -13.70 -4.00 -8.80
C VAL A 115 -14.21 -5.44 -8.64
N ALA A 116 -13.29 -6.39 -8.51
CA ALA A 116 -13.63 -7.78 -8.25
C ALA A 116 -13.79 -8.02 -6.74
N ASN A 117 -14.97 -8.49 -6.33
CA ASN A 117 -15.21 -8.91 -4.94
C ASN A 117 -14.66 -10.33 -4.72
N ARG A 118 -13.69 -10.45 -3.83
CA ARG A 118 -13.07 -11.71 -3.36
C ARG A 118 -13.23 -11.84 -1.84
N GLY A 119 -14.40 -11.47 -1.33
CA GLY A 119 -14.79 -11.71 0.05
C GLY A 119 -15.36 -13.13 0.25
N ILE A 120 -14.93 -13.83 1.30
CA ILE A 120 -15.49 -15.12 1.72
C ILE A 120 -15.73 -15.14 3.24
N GLY A 121 -16.97 -15.28 3.64
CA GLY A 121 -17.41 -15.21 5.03
C GLY A 121 -16.75 -16.23 5.96
N GLY A 122 -16.35 -15.75 7.14
CA GLY A 122 -15.76 -16.55 8.22
C GLY A 122 -14.23 -16.74 8.16
N GLU A 123 -13.59 -16.42 7.03
CA GLU A 123 -12.14 -16.54 6.87
C GLU A 123 -11.36 -15.61 7.80
N ALA A 124 -10.31 -16.17 8.41
CA ALA A 124 -9.22 -15.47 9.08
C ALA A 124 -7.99 -15.45 8.16
N VAL A 125 -6.86 -14.93 8.63
CA VAL A 125 -5.66 -14.72 7.81
C VAL A 125 -5.22 -16.00 7.10
N ASP A 126 -5.23 -17.16 7.76
CA ASP A 126 -4.76 -18.42 7.16
C ASP A 126 -5.58 -18.87 5.95
N GLU A 127 -6.91 -18.80 6.04
CA GLU A 127 -7.76 -19.16 4.91
C GLU A 127 -7.63 -18.16 3.75
N MET A 128 -7.49 -16.87 4.07
CA MET A 128 -7.23 -15.85 3.06
C MET A 128 -5.87 -16.10 2.36
N LEU A 129 -4.81 -16.41 3.10
CA LEU A 129 -3.50 -16.68 2.51
C LEU A 129 -3.49 -17.91 1.62
N ALA A 130 -4.30 -18.93 1.93
CA ALA A 130 -4.43 -20.12 1.10
C ALA A 130 -4.96 -19.82 -0.31
N ARG A 131 -5.68 -18.70 -0.51
CA ARG A 131 -6.24 -18.29 -1.81
C ARG A 131 -5.63 -17.00 -2.37
N LEU A 132 -4.67 -16.38 -1.68
CA LEU A 132 -4.03 -15.13 -2.12
C LEU A 132 -3.47 -15.22 -3.54
N ASP A 133 -2.81 -16.34 -3.88
CA ASP A 133 -2.24 -16.53 -5.22
C ASP A 133 -3.31 -16.59 -6.29
N GLN A 134 -4.36 -17.38 -6.06
CA GLN A 134 -5.42 -17.59 -7.04
C GLN A 134 -6.32 -16.36 -7.22
N ASP A 135 -6.66 -15.69 -6.12
CA ASP A 135 -7.69 -14.65 -6.12
C ASP A 135 -7.13 -13.24 -6.32
N VAL A 136 -5.83 -13.03 -6.03
CA VAL A 136 -5.19 -11.70 -6.09
C VAL A 136 -3.95 -11.71 -6.99
N ILE A 137 -2.93 -12.51 -6.68
CA ILE A 137 -1.63 -12.40 -7.38
C ILE A 137 -1.72 -12.84 -8.84
N ALA A 138 -2.33 -13.99 -9.14
CA ALA A 138 -2.45 -14.50 -10.50
C ALA A 138 -3.30 -13.61 -11.43
N PRO A 139 -4.43 -13.02 -10.96
CA PRO A 139 -5.17 -12.01 -11.72
C PRO A 139 -4.38 -10.73 -12.03
N ARG A 140 -3.33 -10.42 -11.25
CA ARG A 140 -2.51 -9.19 -11.38
C ARG A 140 -3.35 -7.90 -11.43
N PRO A 141 -4.16 -7.61 -10.40
CA PRO A 141 -4.84 -6.32 -10.32
C PRO A 141 -3.82 -5.21 -10.09
N ASP A 142 -4.22 -3.97 -10.38
CA ASP A 142 -3.41 -2.79 -10.07
C ASP A 142 -3.43 -2.49 -8.56
N LEU A 143 -4.52 -2.85 -7.88
CA LEU A 143 -4.71 -2.63 -6.46
C LEU A 143 -5.44 -3.81 -5.80
N VAL A 144 -5.04 -4.17 -4.59
CA VAL A 144 -5.86 -4.93 -3.65
C VAL A 144 -6.23 -4.08 -2.44
N ILE A 145 -7.52 -4.05 -2.11
CA ILE A 145 -8.02 -3.52 -0.84
C ILE A 145 -8.27 -4.71 0.08
N TRP A 146 -7.40 -4.90 1.09
CA TRP A 146 -7.41 -6.08 1.94
C TRP A 146 -7.96 -5.79 3.32
N GLN A 147 -9.16 -6.30 3.60
CA GLN A 147 -9.78 -6.32 4.92
C GLN A 147 -9.37 -7.57 5.70
N THR A 148 -8.74 -7.41 6.87
CA THR A 148 -8.25 -8.53 7.69
C THR A 148 -8.32 -8.24 9.21
N GLY A 149 -8.18 -9.27 10.06
CA GLY A 149 -8.04 -9.16 11.51
C GLY A 149 -9.31 -9.32 12.35
N SER A 150 -10.51 -9.11 11.78
CA SER A 150 -11.77 -9.25 12.55
C SER A 150 -11.99 -10.70 13.00
N ASN A 151 -11.94 -11.66 12.06
CA ASN A 151 -12.18 -13.07 12.40
C ASN A 151 -11.01 -13.67 13.16
N ASP A 152 -9.79 -13.19 12.93
CA ASP A 152 -8.59 -13.59 13.66
C ASP A 152 -8.76 -13.36 15.17
N ALA A 153 -9.23 -12.17 15.54
CA ALA A 153 -9.59 -11.85 16.92
C ALA A 153 -10.70 -12.76 17.45
N LEU A 154 -11.79 -12.92 16.70
CA LEU A 154 -12.97 -13.70 17.12
C LEU A 154 -12.68 -15.21 17.24
N ARG A 155 -11.73 -15.72 16.47
CA ARG A 155 -11.35 -17.14 16.42
C ARG A 155 -10.14 -17.46 17.31
N GLY A 156 -9.57 -16.46 17.96
CA GLY A 156 -8.44 -16.64 18.87
C GLY A 156 -7.12 -16.98 18.17
N VAL A 157 -6.91 -16.47 16.95
CA VAL A 157 -5.63 -16.55 16.26
C VAL A 157 -4.56 -15.87 17.12
N SER A 158 -3.32 -16.37 17.10
CA SER A 158 -2.23 -15.67 17.79
C SER A 158 -1.95 -14.33 17.12
N LEU A 159 -1.80 -13.26 17.90
CA LEU A 159 -1.49 -11.93 17.37
C LEU A 159 -0.14 -11.90 16.64
N ASP A 160 0.85 -12.65 17.13
CA ASP A 160 2.17 -12.71 16.51
C ASP A 160 2.10 -13.43 15.16
N HIS A 161 1.39 -14.57 15.12
CA HIS A 161 1.11 -15.27 13.86
C HIS A 161 0.38 -14.39 12.86
N PHE A 162 -0.66 -13.66 13.30
CA PHE A 162 -1.40 -12.74 12.45
C PHE A 162 -0.49 -11.66 11.83
N ARG A 163 0.43 -11.09 12.62
CA ARG A 163 1.40 -10.10 12.11
C ARG A 163 2.33 -10.70 11.08
N GLU A 164 3.00 -11.79 11.43
CA GLU A 164 3.97 -12.48 10.57
C GLU A 164 3.32 -12.91 9.24
N ALA A 165 2.12 -13.49 9.31
CA ALA A 165 1.36 -13.93 8.14
C ALA A 165 0.92 -12.75 7.26
N THR A 166 0.47 -11.65 7.87
CA THR A 166 0.04 -10.46 7.13
C THR A 166 1.23 -9.75 6.48
N GLU A 167 2.34 -9.59 7.20
CA GLU A 167 3.57 -9.00 6.68
C GLU A 167 4.12 -9.78 5.48
N ALA A 168 4.25 -11.11 5.61
CA ALA A 168 4.71 -11.97 4.52
C ALA A 168 3.82 -11.88 3.28
N ALA A 169 2.50 -11.71 3.46
CA ALA A 169 1.59 -11.52 2.34
C ALA A 169 1.72 -10.15 1.68
N LEU A 170 1.94 -9.09 2.45
CA LEU A 170 2.21 -7.75 1.93
C LEU A 170 3.51 -7.71 1.11
N GLU A 171 4.55 -8.39 1.57
CA GLU A 171 5.80 -8.54 0.81
C GLU A 171 5.58 -9.25 -0.53
N ARG A 172 4.77 -10.31 -0.55
CA ARG A 172 4.42 -11.04 -1.79
C ARG A 172 3.63 -10.17 -2.76
N LEU A 173 2.66 -9.40 -2.27
CA LEU A 173 1.88 -8.47 -3.08
C LEU A 173 2.77 -7.36 -3.67
N ARG A 174 3.65 -6.79 -2.86
CA ARG A 174 4.64 -5.80 -3.30
C ARG A 174 5.58 -6.37 -4.37
N ALA A 175 6.11 -7.58 -4.15
CA ALA A 175 6.96 -8.27 -5.12
C ALA A 175 6.24 -8.59 -6.45
N ALA A 176 4.92 -8.74 -6.41
CA ALA A 176 4.08 -8.91 -7.60
C ALA A 176 3.74 -7.59 -8.31
N GLY A 177 4.17 -6.43 -7.78
CA GLY A 177 3.86 -5.11 -8.34
C GLY A 177 2.40 -4.71 -8.19
N ILE A 178 1.75 -5.15 -7.10
CA ILE A 178 0.35 -4.87 -6.80
C ILE A 178 0.32 -3.81 -5.70
N ASP A 179 -0.37 -2.68 -5.93
CA ASP A 179 -0.59 -1.70 -4.87
C ASP A 179 -1.52 -2.30 -3.80
N VAL A 180 -1.33 -1.89 -2.55
CA VAL A 180 -2.13 -2.41 -1.43
C VAL A 180 -2.72 -1.27 -0.64
N VAL A 181 -3.99 -1.42 -0.26
CA VAL A 181 -4.62 -0.66 0.83
C VAL A 181 -5.11 -1.67 1.86
N LEU A 182 -4.68 -1.53 3.11
CA LEU A 182 -5.20 -2.33 4.21
C LEU A 182 -6.50 -1.73 4.74
N MET A 183 -7.39 -2.58 5.24
CA MET A 183 -8.59 -2.18 5.95
C MET A 183 -8.67 -2.93 7.28
N GLU A 184 -8.63 -2.17 8.37
CA GLU A 184 -8.60 -2.74 9.71
C GLU A 184 -9.96 -3.34 10.14
N PRO A 185 -9.99 -4.11 11.24
CA PRO A 185 -11.22 -4.61 11.85
C PRO A 185 -12.25 -3.50 12.08
N GLN A 186 -13.52 -3.83 11.83
CA GLN A 186 -14.62 -2.89 12.04
C GLN A 186 -14.85 -2.62 13.52
N TRP A 187 -15.59 -1.54 13.79
CA TRP A 187 -16.27 -1.42 15.05
C TRP A 187 -17.56 -2.26 15.04
N CYS A 188 -17.74 -3.13 16.03
CA CYS A 188 -19.02 -3.79 16.32
C CYS A 188 -19.07 -4.24 17.79
N PRO A 189 -20.26 -4.50 18.38
CA PRO A 189 -20.39 -4.97 19.75
C PRO A 189 -19.65 -6.28 20.02
N THR A 190 -19.62 -7.20 19.06
CA THR A 190 -18.95 -8.51 19.23
C THR A 190 -17.43 -8.35 19.37
N LEU A 191 -16.79 -7.50 18.56
CA LEU A 191 -15.37 -7.22 18.68
C LEU A 191 -15.07 -6.40 19.95
N ASP A 192 -15.90 -5.40 20.28
CA ASP A 192 -15.74 -4.61 21.52
C ASP A 192 -15.83 -5.50 22.77
N ALA A 193 -16.63 -6.58 22.74
CA ALA A 193 -16.77 -7.54 23.82
C ALA A 193 -15.68 -8.64 23.83
N THR A 194 -14.85 -8.74 22.79
CA THR A 194 -13.82 -9.78 22.65
C THR A 194 -12.49 -9.28 23.22
N PRO A 195 -11.97 -9.85 24.33
CA PRO A 195 -10.73 -9.38 24.93
C PRO A 195 -9.55 -9.42 23.96
N GLY A 196 -8.86 -8.28 23.81
CA GLY A 196 -7.66 -8.16 22.97
C GLY A 196 -7.94 -8.01 21.47
N ALA A 197 -9.20 -7.95 21.03
CA ALA A 197 -9.54 -7.75 19.62
C ALA A 197 -9.01 -6.40 19.07
N ASP A 198 -8.92 -5.40 19.93
CA ASP A 198 -8.32 -4.10 19.64
C ASP A 198 -6.86 -4.19 19.18
N ARG A 199 -6.12 -5.18 19.67
CA ARG A 199 -4.71 -5.39 19.30
C ARG A 199 -4.53 -5.80 17.84
N PHE A 200 -5.52 -6.45 17.22
CA PHE A 200 -5.48 -6.80 15.79
C PHE A 200 -5.67 -5.57 14.92
N ARG A 201 -6.55 -4.65 15.32
CA ARG A 201 -6.69 -3.35 14.67
C ARG A 201 -5.40 -2.55 14.76
N ASP A 202 -4.80 -2.49 15.94
CA ASP A 202 -3.54 -1.77 16.13
C ASP A 202 -2.38 -2.45 15.37
N ALA A 203 -2.39 -3.77 15.22
CA ALA A 203 -1.43 -4.49 14.39
C ALA A 203 -1.55 -4.15 12.90
N VAL A 204 -2.77 -4.06 12.34
CA VAL A 204 -2.98 -3.63 10.94
C VAL A 204 -2.47 -2.20 10.73
N ARG A 205 -2.73 -1.30 11.68
CA ARG A 205 -2.20 0.08 11.64
C ARG A 205 -0.68 0.13 11.68
N ALA A 206 -0.06 -0.65 12.56
CA ALA A 206 1.39 -0.72 12.69
C ALA A 206 2.03 -1.24 11.39
N LEU A 207 1.54 -2.35 10.84
CA LEU A 207 2.01 -2.88 9.56
C LEU A 207 1.88 -1.87 8.42
N GLY A 208 0.77 -1.13 8.37
CA GLY A 208 0.59 -0.06 7.39
C GLY A 208 1.62 1.06 7.53
N ALA A 209 1.87 1.51 8.76
CA ALA A 209 2.87 2.53 9.04
C ALA A 209 4.31 2.05 8.73
N ASP A 210 4.65 0.85 9.17
CA ASP A 210 6.00 0.28 9.05
C ASP A 210 6.36 -0.02 7.59
N LEU A 211 5.38 -0.44 6.78
CA LEU A 211 5.59 -0.82 5.38
C LEU A 211 5.19 0.26 4.37
N GLY A 212 4.72 1.42 4.83
CA GLY A 212 4.23 2.50 3.96
C GLY A 212 2.94 2.17 3.21
N VAL A 213 2.13 1.24 3.72
CA VAL A 213 0.87 0.80 3.12
C VAL A 213 -0.30 1.62 3.69
N PRO A 214 -1.08 2.33 2.87
CA PRO A 214 -2.25 3.07 3.34
C PRO A 214 -3.25 2.18 4.08
N VAL A 215 -3.83 2.70 5.17
CA VAL A 215 -4.80 1.95 6.01
C VAL A 215 -6.13 2.70 6.10
N ILE A 216 -7.20 2.07 5.66
CA ILE A 216 -8.56 2.50 5.96
C ILE A 216 -8.85 2.18 7.43
N ARG A 217 -8.90 3.23 8.27
CA ARG A 217 -9.19 3.15 9.71
C ARG A 217 -10.68 2.95 9.98
N ARG A 218 -11.22 1.83 9.48
CA ARG A 218 -12.65 1.52 9.44
C ARG A 218 -13.32 1.61 10.82
N SER A 219 -12.67 1.17 11.89
CA SER A 219 -13.26 1.22 13.24
C SER A 219 -13.55 2.66 13.67
N ASP A 220 -12.59 3.56 13.43
CA ASP A 220 -12.69 4.98 13.79
C ASP A 220 -13.75 5.66 12.90
N LEU A 221 -13.68 5.44 11.59
CA LEU A 221 -14.65 5.99 10.63
C LEU A 221 -16.10 5.62 10.99
N MET A 222 -16.35 4.37 11.36
CA MET A 222 -17.69 3.93 11.76
C MET A 222 -18.19 4.63 13.02
N ARG A 223 -17.30 4.86 14.01
CA ARG A 223 -17.64 5.61 15.23
C ARG A 223 -17.89 7.08 14.90
N ASP A 224 -17.06 7.67 14.04
CA ASP A 224 -17.18 9.05 13.60
C ASP A 224 -18.48 9.30 12.83
N TRP A 225 -18.90 8.40 11.96
CA TRP A 225 -20.17 8.54 11.24
C TRP A 225 -21.38 8.60 12.19
N ILE A 226 -21.36 7.83 13.28
CA ILE A 226 -22.38 7.96 14.35
C ILE A 226 -22.21 9.28 15.10
N GLY A 227 -20.98 9.61 15.53
CA GLY A 227 -20.70 10.81 16.31
C GLY A 227 -21.04 12.11 15.60
N GLN A 228 -20.91 12.12 14.27
CA GLN A 228 -21.26 13.23 13.39
C GLN A 228 -22.74 13.22 12.95
N GLY A 229 -23.51 12.21 13.35
CA GLY A 229 -24.91 12.07 12.95
C GLY A 229 -25.11 11.76 11.46
N ARG A 230 -24.08 11.26 10.75
CA ARG A 230 -24.19 10.81 9.35
C ARG A 230 -25.03 9.54 9.23
N LEU A 231 -24.98 8.69 10.25
CA LEU A 231 -25.78 7.47 10.36
C LEU A 231 -26.32 7.32 11.79
N THR A 232 -27.47 6.69 11.92
CA THR A 232 -27.91 6.04 13.15
C THR A 232 -27.30 4.64 13.28
N ARG A 233 -27.35 4.03 14.47
CA ARG A 233 -26.86 2.66 14.65
C ARG A 233 -27.57 1.65 13.75
N THR A 234 -28.86 1.84 13.49
CA THR A 234 -29.68 0.97 12.63
C THR A 234 -29.41 1.16 11.14
N GLU A 235 -28.83 2.29 10.74
CA GLU A 235 -28.39 2.52 9.35
C GLU A 235 -26.94 2.07 9.14
N LEU A 236 -26.14 2.06 10.22
CA LEU A 236 -24.76 1.56 10.20
C LEU A 236 -24.72 0.03 10.21
N PHE A 237 -25.44 -0.62 11.12
CA PHE A 237 -25.38 -2.07 11.35
C PHE A 237 -26.58 -2.80 10.77
N ALA A 238 -26.32 -4.01 10.24
CA ALA A 238 -27.34 -5.00 9.99
C ALA A 238 -27.92 -5.53 11.32
N SER A 239 -28.96 -6.35 11.24
CA SER A 239 -29.68 -6.86 12.42
C SER A 239 -28.82 -7.70 13.37
N ASP A 240 -27.73 -8.29 12.88
CA ASP A 240 -26.77 -9.04 13.72
C ASP A 240 -25.84 -8.14 14.55
N GLY A 241 -25.83 -6.82 14.30
CA GLY A 241 -24.96 -5.86 14.98
C GLY A 241 -23.47 -6.02 14.66
N LEU A 242 -23.09 -7.03 13.87
CA LEU A 242 -21.73 -7.29 13.43
C LEU A 242 -21.49 -6.62 12.09
N HIS A 243 -22.25 -7.01 11.08
CA HIS A 243 -22.08 -6.55 9.71
C HIS A 243 -22.70 -5.18 9.51
N MET A 244 -22.26 -4.47 8.47
CA MET A 244 -22.87 -3.20 8.11
C MET A 244 -24.17 -3.41 7.34
N ALA A 245 -25.09 -2.47 7.49
CA ALA A 245 -26.23 -2.31 6.59
C ALA A 245 -25.82 -1.43 5.39
N ASP A 246 -26.77 -1.22 4.46
CA ASP A 246 -26.56 -0.43 3.24
C ASP A 246 -25.97 0.97 3.48
N GLY A 247 -26.37 1.64 4.56
CA GLY A 247 -25.85 2.96 4.93
C GLY A 247 -24.37 2.91 5.31
N GLY A 248 -23.98 1.95 6.15
CA GLY A 248 -22.58 1.71 6.49
C GLY A 248 -21.73 1.33 5.26
N TYR A 249 -22.23 0.46 4.39
CA TYR A 249 -21.52 0.10 3.16
C TYR A 249 -21.38 1.26 2.18
N ALA A 250 -22.34 2.18 2.14
CA ALA A 250 -22.21 3.40 1.33
C ALA A 250 -21.03 4.26 1.80
N LEU A 251 -20.93 4.51 3.11
CA LEU A 251 -19.84 5.33 3.65
C LEU A 251 -18.49 4.61 3.63
N LEU A 252 -18.46 3.28 3.74
CA LEU A 252 -17.22 2.52 3.55
C LEU A 252 -16.75 2.59 2.10
N ALA A 253 -17.66 2.57 1.13
CA ALA A 253 -17.30 2.73 -0.27
C ALA A 253 -16.72 4.13 -0.56
N GLU A 254 -17.26 5.18 0.06
CA GLU A 254 -16.69 6.53 0.00
C GLU A 254 -15.27 6.55 0.60
N ALA A 255 -15.07 6.00 1.80
CA ALA A 255 -13.75 5.95 2.42
C ALA A 255 -12.73 5.14 1.62
N ALA A 256 -13.16 4.05 0.99
CA ALA A 256 -12.32 3.27 0.09
C ALA A 256 -12.00 4.03 -1.21
N GLN A 257 -12.94 4.81 -1.72
CA GLN A 257 -12.71 5.68 -2.88
C GLN A 257 -11.68 6.76 -2.54
N ASP A 258 -11.82 7.42 -1.40
CA ASP A 258 -10.89 8.46 -0.93
C ASP A 258 -9.48 7.87 -0.77
N ALA A 259 -9.34 6.70 -0.15
CA ALA A 259 -8.05 6.03 -0.02
C ALA A 259 -7.38 5.72 -1.38
N VAL A 260 -8.17 5.36 -2.40
CA VAL A 260 -7.65 5.12 -3.76
C VAL A 260 -7.20 6.41 -4.42
N LEU A 261 -8.00 7.48 -4.31
CA LEU A 261 -7.70 8.76 -4.96
C LEU A 261 -6.54 9.48 -4.27
N ASP A 262 -6.58 9.60 -2.94
CA ASP A 262 -5.53 10.22 -2.13
C ASP A 262 -4.20 9.47 -2.31
N GLY A 263 -4.26 8.13 -2.32
CA GLY A 263 -3.09 7.30 -2.55
C GLY A 263 -2.49 7.48 -3.94
N ALA A 264 -3.33 7.65 -4.97
CA ALA A 264 -2.86 7.94 -6.32
C ALA A 264 -2.26 9.35 -6.45
N GLU A 265 -2.84 10.35 -5.77
CA GLU A 265 -2.33 11.72 -5.75
C GLU A 265 -1.00 11.85 -4.99
N ALA A 266 -0.82 11.07 -3.92
CA ALA A 266 0.42 11.07 -3.14
C ALA A 266 1.60 10.39 -3.85
N ALA A 267 1.34 9.56 -4.86
CA ALA A 267 2.38 8.79 -5.54
C ALA A 267 3.16 9.65 -6.56
N PRO A 268 4.50 9.60 -6.56
CA PRO A 268 5.29 10.26 -7.59
C PRO A 268 5.03 9.60 -8.95
N VAL A 269 4.38 10.31 -9.87
CA VAL A 269 4.18 9.83 -11.24
C VAL A 269 5.52 9.95 -11.97
N ALA A 270 6.27 8.84 -12.04
CA ALA A 270 7.39 8.73 -12.95
C ALA A 270 6.85 8.72 -14.39
N LEU A 271 6.72 9.91 -14.99
CA LEU A 271 6.51 10.04 -16.41
C LEU A 271 7.79 9.51 -17.07
N ALA A 272 7.71 8.32 -17.67
CA ALA A 272 8.77 7.84 -18.54
C ALA A 272 8.95 8.89 -19.65
N GLU A 273 10.11 9.53 -19.69
CA GLU A 273 10.46 10.41 -20.80
C GLU A 273 10.29 9.60 -22.09
N ALA A 274 9.34 10.02 -22.91
CA ALA A 274 9.17 9.46 -24.23
C ALA A 274 10.47 9.71 -25.00
N GLY A 275 11.27 8.67 -25.18
CA GLY A 275 12.45 8.71 -26.04
C GLY A 275 12.04 9.19 -27.43
N THR A 276 12.41 10.42 -27.76
CA THR A 276 12.41 10.91 -29.13
C THR A 276 13.68 10.38 -29.79
N ASP A 277 13.53 9.26 -30.49
CA ASP A 277 14.44 8.88 -31.58
C ASP A 277 13.88 9.37 -32.93
#